data_AF-A0A843RZC7-F1
#
_entry.id   AF-A0A843RZC7-F1
#
_cell.length_a   1.000
_cell.length_b   1.000
_cell.length_c   1.000
_cell.angle_alpha   90.00
_cell.angle_beta   90.00
_cell.angle_gamma   90.00
#
_symmetry.space_group_name_H-M   'P 1'
#
loop_
_entity.id
_entity.type
_entity.pdbx_description
1 polymer ?
#
loop_
_entity_poly.entity_id
_entity_poly.type
_entity_poly.pdbx_seq_one_letter_code
_entity_poly.pdbx_strand_id
1 'polypeptide(L)'
;MPAWERRSLHVLTVLVTLTGVVYLWMKYAMATDDPFAVVNHPLQPLVLAAHILASPALLLVFGLVLQSHVLWQIRTGGTPNRKSGYVMLSSFGAMALSGYLLQVVTAPAILETMIAVHVIAGVLFAVAYLVHLIISARLTRERRTAVPRRSRDATAVVAGK
;
A
#
# COMPACT_ATOMS: atom_id res chain seq x y z
N MET A 1 -2.30 -3.58 -15.56
CA MET A 1 -3.08 -3.79 -14.34
C MET A 1 -4.56 -3.52 -14.62
N PRO A 2 -5.43 -4.53 -14.49
CA PRO A 2 -6.89 -4.42 -14.49
C PRO A 2 -7.43 -3.40 -13.46
N ALA A 3 -8.64 -2.88 -13.71
CA ALA A 3 -9.23 -1.86 -12.83
C ALA A 3 -9.61 -2.40 -11.44
N TRP A 4 -10.01 -3.67 -11.35
CA TRP A 4 -10.40 -4.28 -10.09
C TRP A 4 -9.18 -4.50 -9.17
N GLU A 5 -8.05 -5.00 -9.70
CA GLU A 5 -6.79 -5.15 -8.93
C GLU A 5 -6.35 -3.81 -8.35
N ARG A 6 -6.43 -2.76 -9.16
CA ARG A 6 -6.10 -1.39 -8.74
C ARG A 6 -7.00 -0.93 -7.59
N ARG A 7 -8.32 -1.08 -7.73
CA ARG A 7 -9.30 -0.67 -6.71
C ARG A 7 -9.11 -1.44 -5.42
N SER A 8 -8.97 -2.77 -5.52
CA SER A 8 -8.74 -3.64 -4.36
C SER A 8 -7.45 -3.25 -3.65
N LEU A 9 -6.36 -3.01 -4.39
CA LEU A 9 -5.10 -2.57 -3.81
C LEU A 9 -5.27 -1.25 -3.05
N HIS A 10 -5.90 -0.24 -3.65
CA HIS A 10 -6.14 1.05 -2.97
C HIS A 10 -6.96 0.89 -1.68
N VAL A 11 -8.08 0.17 -1.75
CA VAL A 11 -8.99 -0.01 -0.61
C VAL A 11 -8.29 -0.76 0.52
N LEU A 12 -7.61 -1.87 0.20
CA LEU A 12 -6.93 -2.68 1.21
C LEU A 12 -5.71 -1.96 1.80
N THR A 13 -4.93 -1.25 0.98
CA THR A 13 -3.83 -0.42 1.49
C THR A 13 -4.34 0.64 2.46
N VAL A 14 -5.43 1.33 2.14
CA VAL A 14 -6.04 2.33 3.03
C VAL A 14 -6.54 1.67 4.31
N LEU A 15 -7.28 0.57 4.21
CA LEU A 15 -7.85 -0.13 5.36
C LEU A 15 -6.76 -0.63 6.33
N VAL A 16 -5.74 -1.31 5.82
CA VAL A 16 -4.62 -1.83 6.63
C VAL A 16 -3.81 -0.68 7.24
N THR A 17 -3.52 0.37 6.46
CA THR A 17 -2.79 1.54 6.98
C THR A 17 -3.57 2.24 8.10
N LEU A 18 -4.86 2.50 7.89
CA LEU A 18 -5.70 3.18 8.89
C LEU A 18 -5.83 2.36 10.17
N THR A 19 -6.15 1.07 10.05
CA THR A 19 -6.24 0.18 11.23
C THR A 19 -4.91 0.09 11.98
N GLY A 20 -3.77 0.04 11.27
CA GLY A 20 -2.45 0.03 11.89
C GLY A 20 -2.12 1.33 12.64
N VAL A 21 -2.37 2.48 12.02
CA VAL A 21 -2.16 3.80 12.65
C VAL A 21 -3.06 3.98 13.87
N VAL A 22 -4.35 3.66 13.75
CA VAL A 22 -5.30 3.76 14.86
C VAL A 22 -4.90 2.83 16.00
N TYR A 23 -4.47 1.60 15.71
CA TYR A 23 -3.98 0.68 16.72
C TYR A 23 -2.74 1.20 17.45
N LEU A 24 -1.75 1.73 16.71
CA LEU A 24 -0.56 2.34 17.31
C LEU A 24 -0.91 3.53 18.21
N TRP A 25 -1.84 4.38 17.76
CA TRP A 25 -2.34 5.49 18.56
C TRP A 25 -2.98 5.00 19.87
N MET A 26 -3.89 4.02 19.80
CA MET A 26 -4.49 3.42 21.00
C MET A 26 -3.44 2.80 21.92
N LYS A 27 -2.44 2.12 21.37
CA LYS A 27 -1.44 1.41 22.16
C LYS A 27 -0.43 2.33 22.87
N TYR A 28 -0.04 3.44 22.24
CA TYR A 28 1.07 4.27 22.72
C TYR A 28 0.69 5.69 23.14
N ALA A 29 -0.41 6.24 22.63
CA ALA A 29 -0.81 7.63 22.91
C ALA A 29 -2.04 7.74 23.82
N MET A 30 -2.84 6.68 23.95
CA MET A 30 -3.94 6.63 24.91
C MET A 30 -3.46 5.99 26.21
N ALA A 31 -3.90 6.55 27.33
CA ALA A 31 -3.64 6.03 28.67
C ALA A 31 -4.97 5.61 29.31
N THR A 32 -4.87 4.73 30.30
CA THR A 32 -5.97 4.26 31.13
C THR A 32 -5.61 4.54 32.58
N ASP A 33 -6.56 5.09 33.35
CA ASP A 33 -6.37 5.36 34.78
C ASP A 33 -6.51 4.09 35.64
N ASP A 34 -7.00 2.99 35.04
CA ASP A 34 -7.11 1.69 35.68
C ASP A 34 -5.76 0.95 35.68
N PRO A 35 -5.14 0.70 36.85
CA PRO A 35 -3.85 0.02 36.95
C PRO A 35 -3.88 -1.46 36.54
N PHE A 36 -5.05 -2.06 36.39
CA PHE A 36 -5.22 -3.45 35.98
C PHE A 36 -5.66 -3.59 34.51
N ALA A 37 -5.78 -2.48 33.78
CA ALA A 37 -6.22 -2.51 32.39
C ALA A 37 -5.17 -3.12 31.47
N VAL A 38 -5.59 -4.16 30.72
CA VAL A 38 -4.77 -4.86 29.73
C VAL A 38 -4.68 -4.09 28.40
N VAL A 39 -5.66 -3.22 28.14
CA VAL A 39 -5.77 -2.38 26.94
C VAL A 39 -6.04 -0.95 27.35
N ASN A 40 -5.57 0.01 26.55
CA ASN A 40 -5.73 1.44 26.85
C ASN A 40 -7.07 1.99 26.34
N HIS A 41 -7.69 1.32 25.36
CA HIS A 41 -8.96 1.75 24.77
C HIS A 41 -9.86 0.53 24.48
N PRO A 42 -11.19 0.60 24.74
CA PRO A 42 -12.10 -0.54 24.54
C PRO A 42 -12.11 -1.11 23.12
N LEU A 43 -11.90 -0.27 22.09
CA LEU A 43 -11.84 -0.69 20.68
C LEU A 43 -10.47 -1.25 20.25
N GLN A 44 -9.43 -1.19 21.10
CA GLN A 44 -8.09 -1.64 20.72
C GLN A 44 -8.03 -3.10 20.21
N PRO A 45 -8.72 -4.09 20.83
CA PRO A 45 -8.77 -5.45 20.31
C PRO A 45 -9.48 -5.55 18.96
N LEU A 46 -10.55 -4.78 18.76
CA LEU A 46 -11.31 -4.77 17.51
C LEU A 46 -10.48 -4.21 16.36
N VAL A 47 -9.79 -3.09 16.58
CA VAL A 47 -8.92 -2.48 15.56
C VAL A 47 -7.76 -3.43 15.20
N LEU A 48 -7.17 -4.10 16.20
CA LEU A 48 -6.14 -5.11 15.96
C LEU A 48 -6.67 -6.28 15.13
N ALA A 49 -7.84 -6.82 15.50
CA ALA A 49 -8.47 -7.92 14.76
C ALA A 49 -8.77 -7.51 13.31
N ALA A 50 -9.29 -6.30 13.09
CA ALA A 50 -9.53 -5.77 11.75
C ALA A 50 -8.24 -5.66 10.93
N HIS A 51 -7.15 -5.19 11.53
CA HIS A 51 -5.84 -5.11 10.88
C HIS A 51 -5.32 -6.49 10.47
N ILE A 52 -5.37 -7.46 11.39
CA ILE A 52 -4.93 -8.84 11.16
C ILE A 52 -5.77 -9.51 10.07
N LEU A 53 -7.09 -9.31 10.06
CA LEU A 53 -7.98 -9.91 9.05
C LEU A 53 -7.81 -9.28 7.66
N ALA A 54 -7.61 -7.96 7.58
CA ALA A 54 -7.42 -7.26 6.30
C ALA A 54 -6.05 -7.55 5.66
N SER A 55 -5.04 -7.84 6.47
CA SER A 55 -3.65 -8.00 6.00
C SER A 55 -3.44 -9.15 5.01
N PRO A 56 -3.96 -10.38 5.23
CA PRO A 56 -3.89 -11.46 4.25
C PRO A 56 -4.55 -11.12 2.91
N ALA A 57 -5.68 -10.41 2.92
CA ALA A 57 -6.34 -9.97 1.70
C ALA A 57 -5.45 -8.98 0.92
N LEU A 58 -4.81 -8.04 1.62
CA LEU A 58 -3.83 -7.14 1.01
C LEU A 58 -2.64 -7.92 0.42
N LEU A 59 -2.11 -8.91 1.16
CA LEU A 59 -0.99 -9.75 0.69
C LEU A 59 -1.34 -10.49 -0.60
N LEU A 60 -2.54 -11.07 -0.67
CA LEU A 60 -3.02 -11.77 -1.86
C LEU A 60 -3.15 -10.81 -3.06
N VAL A 61 -3.83 -9.66 -2.88
CA VAL A 61 -3.98 -8.68 -3.96
C VAL A 61 -2.64 -8.11 -4.39
N PHE A 62 -1.72 -7.87 -3.45
CA PHE A 62 -0.37 -7.44 -3.77
C PHE A 62 0.38 -8.50 -4.58
N GLY A 63 0.22 -9.79 -4.27
CA GLY A 63 0.78 -10.89 -5.07
C GLY A 63 0.28 -10.92 -6.51
N LEU A 64 -1.02 -10.65 -6.72
CA LEU A 64 -1.58 -10.52 -8.07
C LEU A 64 -1.00 -9.32 -8.83
N VAL A 65 -0.88 -8.17 -8.17
CA VAL A 65 -0.28 -6.96 -8.75
C VAL A 65 1.23 -7.13 -8.97
N LEU A 66 1.92 -7.88 -8.13
CA LEU A 66 3.33 -8.23 -8.29
C LEU A 66 3.53 -8.92 -9.65
N GLN A 67 2.66 -9.88 -9.98
CA GLN A 67 2.71 -10.58 -11.26
C GLN A 67 2.23 -9.72 -12.44
N SER A 68 1.07 -9.06 -12.31
CA SER A 68 0.41 -8.35 -13.42
C SER A 68 1.04 -6.99 -13.77
N HIS A 69 1.76 -6.40 -12.82
CA HIS A 69 2.30 -5.05 -12.93
C HIS A 69 3.78 -4.99 -12.61
N VAL A 70 4.20 -5.36 -11.40
CA VAL A 70 5.56 -5.08 -10.92
C VAL A 70 6.61 -5.87 -11.71
N LEU A 71 6.48 -7.19 -11.82
CA LEU A 71 7.43 -8.03 -12.53
C LEU A 71 7.48 -7.71 -14.03
N TRP A 72 6.32 -7.41 -14.63
CA TRP A 72 6.26 -6.95 -16.01
C TRP A 72 7.05 -5.64 -16.21
N GLN A 73 6.90 -4.66 -15.31
CA GLN A 73 7.61 -3.38 -15.36
C GLN A 73 9.13 -3.54 -15.15
N ILE A 74 9.54 -4.47 -14.30
CA ILE A 74 10.97 -4.77 -14.06
C ILE A 74 11.57 -5.35 -15.34
N ARG A 75 10.94 -6.38 -15.91
CA ARG A 75 11.43 -7.11 -17.10
C ARG A 75 11.49 -6.23 -18.35
N THR A 76 10.53 -5.32 -18.54
CA THR A 76 10.39 -4.56 -19.79
C THR A 76 11.15 -3.24 -19.83
N GLY A 77 11.86 -2.85 -18.77
CA GLY A 77 12.60 -1.57 -18.81
C GLY A 77 11.72 -0.31 -18.67
N GLY A 78 10.40 -0.43 -18.69
CA GLY A 78 9.55 0.53 -19.39
C GLY A 78 8.95 1.74 -18.65
N THR A 79 9.32 2.08 -17.41
CA THR A 79 8.65 3.19 -16.69
C THR A 79 9.57 4.18 -15.96
N PRO A 80 9.21 5.49 -15.94
CA PRO A 80 9.98 6.51 -15.22
C PRO A 80 9.89 6.41 -13.69
N ASN A 81 8.86 5.74 -13.14
CA ASN A 81 8.56 5.72 -11.70
C ASN A 81 9.11 4.49 -10.96
N ARG A 82 10.33 4.08 -11.29
CA ARG A 82 10.95 2.83 -10.80
C ARG A 82 11.44 2.91 -9.35
N LYS A 83 12.05 4.03 -8.98
CA LYS A 83 12.67 4.20 -7.64
C LYS A 83 11.64 4.03 -6.52
N SER A 84 10.50 4.72 -6.63
CA SER A 84 9.40 4.60 -5.67
C SER A 84 8.80 3.19 -5.68
N GLY A 85 8.74 2.52 -6.85
CA GLY A 85 8.29 1.14 -6.97
C GLY A 85 9.18 0.14 -6.22
N TYR A 86 10.50 0.30 -6.29
CA TYR A 86 11.44 -0.56 -5.55
C TYR A 86 11.36 -0.35 -4.04
N VAL A 87 11.28 0.91 -3.59
CA VAL A 87 11.08 1.22 -2.16
C VAL A 87 9.78 0.62 -1.65
N MET A 88 8.70 0.72 -2.43
CA MET A 88 7.40 0.14 -2.09
C MET A 88 7.46 -1.40 -2.04
N LEU A 89 8.17 -2.04 -2.98
CA LEU A 89 8.32 -3.50 -3.00
C LEU A 89 9.14 -4.00 -1.79
N SER A 90 10.27 -3.38 -1.49
CA SER A 90 11.14 -3.80 -0.38
C SER A 90 10.49 -3.55 0.97
N SER A 91 9.89 -2.37 1.17
CA SER A 91 9.15 -2.05 2.41
C SER A 91 7.94 -2.96 2.61
N PHE A 92 7.17 -3.25 1.57
CA PHE A 92 6.07 -4.21 1.66
C PHE A 92 6.55 -5.61 2.07
N GLY A 93 7.63 -6.10 1.47
CA GLY A 93 8.21 -7.40 1.82
C GLY A 93 8.68 -7.47 3.27
N ALA A 94 9.40 -6.45 3.74
CA ALA A 94 9.84 -6.35 5.14
C ALA A 94 8.66 -6.26 6.11
N MET A 95 7.64 -5.46 5.80
CA MET A 95 6.42 -5.32 6.59
C MET A 95 5.65 -6.65 6.68
N ALA A 96 5.42 -7.32 5.55
CA ALA A 96 4.66 -8.57 5.52
C ALA A 96 5.38 -9.70 6.27
N LEU A 97 6.70 -9.84 6.08
CA LEU A 97 7.49 -10.86 6.75
C LEU A 97 7.53 -10.63 8.27
N SER A 98 7.85 -9.41 8.71
CA SER A 98 7.84 -9.07 10.14
C SER A 98 6.45 -9.24 10.77
N GLY A 99 5.38 -8.87 10.05
CA GLY A 99 4.00 -9.05 10.52
C GLY A 99 3.63 -10.53 10.73
N TYR A 100 4.09 -11.43 9.86
CA TYR A 100 3.94 -12.87 10.05
C TYR A 100 4.75 -13.37 11.25
N LEU A 101 6.00 -12.93 11.37
CA LEU A 101 6.89 -13.34 12.47
C LEU A 101 6.35 -12.92 13.84
N LEU A 102 5.67 -11.78 13.94
CA LEU A 102 4.98 -11.36 15.17
C LEU A 102 3.93 -12.37 15.68
N GLN A 103 3.41 -13.24 14.82
CA GLN A 103 2.42 -14.26 15.20
C GLN A 103 3.04 -15.54 15.76
N VAL A 104 4.33 -15.78 15.50
CA VAL A 104 4.98 -17.09 15.78
C VAL A 104 6.22 -16.98 16.67
N VAL A 105 6.88 -15.82 16.71
CA VAL A 105 8.07 -15.59 17.55
C VAL A 105 7.65 -15.35 18.99
N THR A 106 8.33 -16.02 19.93
CA THR A 106 8.10 -15.87 21.38
C THR A 106 9.27 -15.23 22.13
N ALA A 107 10.46 -15.15 21.52
CA ALA A 107 11.64 -14.54 22.13
C ALA A 107 11.46 -13.02 22.24
N PRO A 108 11.53 -12.41 23.44
CA PRO A 108 11.19 -10.98 23.64
C PRO A 108 12.00 -10.02 22.78
N ALA A 109 13.33 -10.19 22.71
CA ALA A 109 14.22 -9.33 21.93
C ALA A 109 13.91 -9.36 20.42
N ILE A 110 13.55 -10.56 19.91
CA ILE A 110 13.19 -10.71 18.50
C ILE A 110 11.82 -10.07 18.27
N LEU A 111 10.86 -10.23 19.19
CA LEU A 111 9.52 -9.68 19.08
C LEU A 111 9.55 -8.14 19.04
N GLU A 112 10.32 -7.49 19.92
CA GLU A 112 10.52 -6.03 19.91
C GLU A 112 11.15 -5.55 18.60
N THR A 113 12.17 -6.26 18.11
CA THR A 113 12.78 -5.97 16.81
C THR A 113 11.78 -6.10 15.66
N MET A 114 10.95 -7.15 15.66
CA MET A 114 9.93 -7.35 14.63
C MET A 114 8.84 -6.27 14.68
N ILE A 115 8.45 -5.80 15.88
CA ILE A 115 7.52 -4.66 16.02
C ILE A 115 8.12 -3.43 15.35
N ALA A 116 9.37 -3.09 15.69
CA ALA A 116 10.04 -1.91 15.13
C ALA A 116 10.15 -2.01 13.59
N VAL A 117 10.62 -3.15 13.08
CA VAL A 117 10.72 -3.40 11.63
C VAL A 117 9.36 -3.30 10.96
N HIS A 118 8.32 -3.90 11.53
CA HIS A 118 6.97 -3.89 10.95
C HIS A 118 6.40 -2.48 10.87
N VAL A 119 6.50 -1.70 11.94
CA VAL A 119 6.00 -0.33 12.01
C VAL A 119 6.77 0.59 11.05
N ILE A 120 8.11 0.57 11.08
CA ILE A 120 8.94 1.41 10.21
C ILE A 120 8.69 1.07 8.74
N ALA A 121 8.68 -0.23 8.40
CA ALA A 121 8.42 -0.68 7.05
C ALA A 121 7.00 -0.33 6.58
N GLY A 122 6.00 -0.40 7.46
CA GLY A 122 4.63 -0.03 7.16
C GLY A 122 4.45 1.47 6.89
N VAL A 123 5.07 2.32 7.71
CA VAL A 123 5.08 3.78 7.47
C VAL A 123 5.80 4.09 6.15
N LEU A 124 6.96 3.48 5.92
CA LEU A 124 7.71 3.66 4.68
C LEU A 124 6.90 3.20 3.47
N PHE A 125 6.21 2.06 3.56
CA PHE A 125 5.34 1.56 2.50
C PHE A 125 4.19 2.52 2.21
N ALA A 126 3.47 3.01 3.23
CA ALA A 126 2.35 3.92 3.05
C ALA A 126 2.77 5.24 2.38
N VAL A 127 3.90 5.82 2.82
CA VAL A 127 4.46 7.04 2.21
C VAL A 127 4.93 6.77 0.79
N ALA A 128 5.70 5.70 0.56
CA ALA A 128 6.20 5.33 -0.76
C ALA A 128 5.04 5.04 -1.74
N TYR A 129 3.97 4.40 -1.27
CA TYR A 129 2.76 4.13 -2.05
C TYR A 129 2.07 5.44 -2.49
N LEU A 130 1.89 6.38 -1.57
CA LEU A 130 1.31 7.68 -1.88
C LEU A 130 2.17 8.47 -2.88
N VAL A 131 3.48 8.51 -2.66
CA VAL A 131 4.44 9.14 -3.58
C VAL A 131 4.39 8.47 -4.95
N HIS A 132 4.36 7.14 -5.00
CA HIS A 132 4.24 6.38 -6.24
C HIS A 132 2.96 6.74 -6.99
N LEU A 133 1.83 6.87 -6.30
CA LEU A 133 0.54 7.28 -6.88
C LEU A 133 0.60 8.71 -7.44
N ILE A 134 1.15 9.66 -6.69
CA ILE A 134 1.27 11.06 -7.10
C ILE A 134 2.15 11.18 -8.35
N ILE A 135 3.33 10.53 -8.37
CA ILE A 135 4.22 10.54 -9.53
C ILE A 135 3.54 9.89 -10.74
N SER A 136 2.90 8.74 -10.56
CA SER A 136 2.19 8.04 -11.65
C SER A 136 1.04 8.88 -12.22
N ALA A 137 0.29 9.60 -11.37
CA ALA A 137 -0.77 10.51 -11.81
C ALA A 137 -0.20 11.69 -12.63
N ARG A 138 0.90 12.30 -12.18
CA ARG A 138 1.59 13.38 -12.90
C ARG A 138 2.08 12.93 -14.28
N LEU A 139 2.80 11.80 -14.34
CA LEU A 139 3.32 11.24 -15.60
C LEU A 139 2.20 10.87 -16.58
N THR A 140 1.07 10.36 -16.07
CA THR A 140 -0.09 10.03 -16.92
C THR A 140 -0.72 11.29 -17.50
N ARG A 141 -0.82 12.36 -16.70
CA ARG A 141 -1.36 13.66 -17.14
C ARG A 141 -0.46 14.29 -18.22
N GLU A 142 0.85 14.30 -18.01
CA GLU A 142 1.84 14.81 -18.98
C GLU A 142 1.79 14.05 -20.31
N ARG A 143 1.69 12.72 -20.28
CA ARG A 143 1.52 11.93 -21.50
C ARG A 143 0.22 12.26 -22.24
N ARG A 144 -0.89 12.48 -21.51
CA ARG A 144 -2.18 12.86 -22.12
C ARG A 144 -2.13 14.24 -22.78
N THR A 145 -1.42 15.20 -22.20
CA THR A 145 -1.25 16.54 -22.78
C THR A 145 -0.28 16.55 -23.96
N ALA A 146 0.72 15.66 -23.96
CA ALA A 146 1.73 15.58 -25.01
C ALA A 146 1.24 14.89 -26.30
N VAL A 147 0.21 14.03 -26.23
CA VAL A 147 -0.39 13.42 -27.42
C VAL A 147 -1.36 14.43 -28.07
N PRO A 148 -1.07 14.95 -29.28
CA PRO A 148 -1.99 15.85 -29.97
C PRO A 148 -3.30 15.12 -30.19
N ARG A 149 -4.41 15.74 -29.77
CA ARG A 149 -5.76 15.24 -30.02
C ARG A 149 -5.96 15.24 -31.54
N ARG A 150 -5.73 14.11 -32.21
CA ARG A 150 -5.97 13.94 -33.66
C ARG A 150 -7.40 14.42 -33.92
N SER A 151 -7.54 15.59 -34.51
CA SER A 151 -8.83 16.21 -34.74
C SER A 151 -9.67 15.26 -35.58
N ARG A 152 -10.88 14.96 -35.10
CA ARG A 152 -11.90 14.23 -35.85
C ARG A 152 -12.41 15.01 -37.07
N ASP A 153 -11.86 16.19 -37.33
CA ASP A 153 -12.31 17.14 -38.35
C ASP A 153 -11.74 16.85 -39.75
N ALA A 154 -10.75 15.96 -39.89
CA ALA A 154 -10.22 15.61 -41.21
C ALA A 154 -11.15 14.72 -42.06
N THR A 155 -12.19 14.12 -41.48
CA THR A 155 -13.15 13.26 -42.19
C THR A 155 -14.41 13.98 -42.68
N ALA A 156 -14.65 15.24 -42.30
CA ALA A 156 -15.83 15.99 -42.76
C ALA A 156 -15.64 16.67 -44.13
N VAL A 157 -14.40 16.81 -44.62
CA VAL A 157 -14.11 17.52 -45.89
C VAL A 157 -14.20 16.61 -47.12
N VAL A 158 -14.20 15.27 -46.95
CA VAL A 158 -14.20 14.33 -48.08
C VAL A 158 -15.58 13.74 -48.39
N ALA A 159 -16.57 13.91 -47.50
CA ALA A 159 -17.94 13.40 -47.69
C ALA A 159 -18.93 14.44 -48.27
N GLY A 160 -18.42 15.55 -48.80
CA GLY A 160 -19.20 16.59 -49.48
C GLY A 160 -18.78 16.73 -50.94
N LYS A 161 -19.05 15.70 -51.75
CA LYS A 161 -19.13 15.79 -53.21
C LYS A 161 -20.30 14.94 -53.68
#